data_AF-A0A0Q9JL83-F1
#
_entry.id   AF-A0A0Q9JL83-F1
#
_cell.length_a   1.000
_cell.length_b   1.000
_cell.length_c   1.000
_cell.angle_alpha   90.00
_cell.angle_beta   90.00
_cell.angle_gamma   90.00
#
_symmetry.space_group_name_H-M   'P 1'
#
loop_
_entity.id
_entity.type
_entity.pdbx_description
1 polymer ?
#
loop_
_entity_poly.entity_id
_entity_poly.type
_entity_poly.pdbx_seq_one_letter_code
_entity_poly.pdbx_strand_id
1 'polypeptide(L)'
;MTRSEPARIESAIPSHAGSGMLEPPEPGRNETDALVDRIIAEELHELRQAFSQGAEFAVTHMDTPRERTLHRLECPALEPHLDRHALWTDHHRRRLDADRRHRLSVPALVTRDAARSLSGVRSCKVCWPNVHGSEPRPLRRLKARGLRTHHVGHMLSTEDGNSLGTIVRSALRSGTDLFGVSQDSVEVVTTSRTLMYSPSDHVFIWDLPTDEDAIRRKMQLFQRLGSNVEPASWH
;
A
#
# COMPACT_ATOMS: atom_id res chain seq x y z
N MET A 1 -13.00 61.16 0.23
CA MET A 1 -14.46 60.94 0.20
C MET A 1 -14.72 59.50 0.58
N THR A 2 -15.38 59.35 1.71
CA THR A 2 -15.77 58.12 2.40
C THR A 2 -16.85 57.35 1.65
N ARG A 3 -16.70 56.03 1.55
CA ARG A 3 -17.85 55.11 1.53
C ARG A 3 -17.46 53.77 2.13
N SER A 4 -17.78 53.65 3.42
CA SER A 4 -17.95 52.39 4.13
C SER A 4 -19.30 51.79 3.73
N GLU A 5 -19.32 50.53 3.35
CA GLU A 5 -20.54 49.71 3.36
C GLU A 5 -20.27 48.42 4.16
N PRO A 6 -21.24 47.99 5.00
CA PRO A 6 -21.02 47.02 6.07
C PRO A 6 -21.17 45.56 5.64
N ALA A 7 -20.51 44.70 6.41
CA ALA A 7 -20.64 43.25 6.40
C ALA A 7 -22.10 42.82 6.65
N ARG A 8 -22.64 41.97 5.76
CA ARG A 8 -23.81 41.12 6.04
C ARG A 8 -23.32 39.71 6.37
N ILE A 9 -23.44 39.37 7.65
CA ILE A 9 -23.38 38.01 8.17
C ILE A 9 -24.78 37.42 7.94
N GLU A 10 -24.94 36.59 6.91
CA GLU A 10 -26.09 35.70 6.79
C GLU A 10 -25.67 34.31 7.26
N SER A 11 -25.94 34.06 8.54
CA SER A 11 -25.94 32.74 9.15
C SER A 11 -27.08 31.92 8.57
N ALA A 12 -26.82 31.19 7.48
CA ALA A 12 -27.71 30.15 7.01
C ALA A 12 -27.39 28.86 7.79
N ILE A 13 -28.15 28.60 8.84
CA ILE A 13 -28.23 27.29 9.50
C ILE A 13 -29.01 26.37 8.55
N PRO A 14 -28.44 25.26 8.04
CA PRO A 14 -29.24 24.23 7.42
C PRO A 14 -29.96 23.48 8.54
N SER A 15 -31.24 23.81 8.76
CA SER A 15 -32.18 22.95 9.45
C SER A 15 -32.42 21.71 8.61
N HIS A 16 -31.61 20.68 8.80
CA HIS A 16 -31.98 19.30 8.51
C HIS A 16 -32.17 18.57 9.84
N ALA A 17 -33.32 18.85 10.47
CA ALA A 17 -34.00 17.84 11.28
C ALA A 17 -34.53 16.76 10.33
N GLY A 18 -33.61 15.99 9.74
CA GLY A 18 -33.91 14.70 9.16
C GLY A 18 -33.93 13.72 10.33
N SER A 19 -35.13 13.45 10.86
CA SER A 19 -35.36 12.23 11.62
C SER A 19 -34.76 11.08 10.83
N GLY A 20 -33.63 10.56 11.31
CA GLY A 20 -33.09 9.30 10.87
C GLY A 20 -34.07 8.22 11.26
N MET A 21 -35.13 8.08 10.47
CA MET A 21 -35.80 6.80 10.30
C MET A 21 -34.70 5.85 9.90
N LEU A 22 -34.26 5.02 10.86
CA LEU A 22 -33.52 3.81 10.58
C LEU A 22 -34.37 3.07 9.55
N GLU A 23 -34.00 3.17 8.27
CA GLU A 23 -34.56 2.32 7.24
C GLU A 23 -34.40 0.89 7.76
N PRO A 24 -35.51 0.11 7.84
CA PRO A 24 -35.42 -1.25 8.30
C PRO A 24 -34.38 -1.96 7.43
N PRO A 25 -33.42 -2.70 8.04
CA PRO A 25 -32.38 -3.36 7.28
C PRO A 25 -33.04 -4.27 6.26
N GLU A 26 -32.76 -4.02 4.97
CA GLU A 26 -33.35 -4.84 3.91
C GLU A 26 -32.99 -6.31 4.18
N PRO A 27 -33.97 -7.22 4.25
CA PRO A 27 -33.74 -8.59 4.71
C PRO A 27 -32.69 -9.34 3.87
N GLY A 28 -32.50 -8.98 2.60
CA GLY A 28 -31.47 -9.56 1.73
C GLY A 28 -30.05 -9.04 1.95
N ARG A 29 -29.87 -7.87 2.60
CA ARG A 29 -28.55 -7.30 2.89
C ARG A 29 -27.82 -8.12 3.94
N ASN A 30 -28.53 -8.56 4.99
CA ASN A 30 -27.96 -9.39 6.04
C ASN A 30 -27.49 -10.77 5.53
N GLU A 31 -28.23 -11.38 4.60
CA GLU A 31 -27.84 -12.67 4.00
C GLU A 31 -26.61 -12.52 3.08
N THR A 32 -26.57 -11.46 2.29
CA THR A 32 -25.42 -11.17 1.41
C THR A 32 -24.18 -10.83 2.23
N ASP A 33 -24.32 -10.07 3.31
CA ASP A 33 -23.20 -9.75 4.21
C ASP A 33 -22.65 -11.01 4.88
N ALA A 34 -23.52 -11.91 5.37
CA ALA A 34 -23.09 -13.20 5.92
C ALA A 34 -22.41 -14.11 4.88
N LEU A 35 -22.84 -14.06 3.62
CA LEU A 35 -22.18 -14.79 2.54
C LEU A 35 -20.80 -14.20 2.22
N VAL A 36 -20.68 -12.87 2.18
CA VAL A 36 -19.40 -12.18 1.98
C VAL A 36 -18.41 -12.55 3.08
N ASP A 37 -18.84 -12.53 4.34
CA ASP A 37 -17.98 -12.89 5.48
C ASP A 37 -17.47 -14.33 5.38
N ARG A 38 -18.32 -15.26 4.90
CA ARG A 38 -17.92 -16.65 4.64
C ARG A 38 -16.88 -16.75 3.52
N ILE A 39 -17.11 -16.07 2.40
CA ILE A 39 -16.16 -16.04 1.28
C ILE A 39 -14.82 -15.46 1.76
N ILE A 40 -14.84 -14.35 2.51
CA ILE A 40 -13.62 -13.75 3.06
C ILE A 40 -12.92 -14.74 4.00
N ALA A 41 -13.64 -15.47 4.84
CA ALA A 41 -13.05 -16.46 5.73
C ALA A 41 -12.34 -17.60 4.96
N GLU A 42 -12.95 -18.09 3.87
CA GLU A 42 -12.36 -19.09 2.97
C GLU A 42 -11.10 -18.54 2.29
N GLU A 43 -11.18 -17.36 1.68
CA GLU A 43 -10.04 -16.71 1.01
C GLU A 43 -8.88 -16.44 1.99
N LEU A 44 -9.19 -15.96 3.21
CA LEU A 44 -8.18 -15.75 4.25
C LEU A 44 -7.56 -17.07 4.68
N HIS A 45 -8.34 -18.14 4.80
CA HIS A 45 -7.83 -19.48 5.15
C HIS A 45 -6.80 -19.97 4.12
N GLU A 46 -7.07 -19.82 2.83
CA GLU A 46 -6.13 -20.16 1.75
C GLU A 46 -4.83 -19.36 1.86
N LEU A 47 -4.93 -18.05 2.11
CA LEU A 47 -3.75 -17.21 2.34
C LEU A 47 -2.96 -17.71 3.56
N ARG A 48 -3.61 -18.01 4.70
CA ARG A 48 -2.95 -18.55 5.90
C ARG A 48 -2.20 -19.84 5.59
N GLN A 49 -2.84 -20.74 4.85
CA GLN A 49 -2.25 -22.02 4.47
C GLN A 49 -0.99 -21.81 3.63
N ALA A 50 -1.03 -20.93 2.63
CA ALA A 50 0.15 -20.64 1.83
C ALA A 50 1.29 -19.99 2.64
N PHE A 51 0.96 -19.11 3.60
CA PHE A 51 1.96 -18.61 4.56
C PHE A 51 2.61 -19.73 5.38
N SER A 52 1.80 -20.68 5.89
CA SER A 52 2.32 -21.83 6.65
C SER A 52 3.23 -22.73 5.82
N GLN A 53 3.06 -22.74 4.49
CA GLN A 53 3.90 -23.46 3.53
C GLN A 53 5.18 -22.69 3.14
N GLY A 54 5.44 -21.53 3.75
CA GLY A 54 6.63 -20.74 3.48
C GLY A 54 6.52 -19.87 2.24
N ALA A 55 5.32 -19.39 1.90
CA ALA A 55 5.19 -18.38 0.85
C ALA A 55 6.03 -17.14 1.16
N GLU A 56 6.74 -16.65 0.15
CA GLU A 56 7.59 -15.46 0.22
C GLU A 56 7.14 -14.35 -0.74
N PHE A 57 6.33 -14.73 -1.74
CA PHE A 57 5.87 -13.85 -2.80
C PHE A 57 4.37 -13.97 -3.00
N ALA A 58 3.78 -12.95 -3.62
CA ALA A 58 2.40 -12.94 -4.07
C ALA A 58 2.34 -12.61 -5.56
N VAL A 59 1.47 -13.29 -6.30
CA VAL A 59 1.13 -12.97 -7.69
C VAL A 59 -0.26 -12.36 -7.72
N THR A 60 -0.35 -11.11 -8.15
CA THR A 60 -1.64 -10.39 -8.34
C THR A 60 -2.11 -10.52 -9.79
N HIS A 61 -3.37 -10.14 -10.04
CA HIS A 61 -3.99 -10.17 -11.38
C HIS A 61 -3.99 -11.56 -12.03
N MET A 62 -4.40 -12.58 -11.27
CA MET A 62 -4.36 -13.97 -11.73
C MET A 62 -5.26 -14.24 -12.95
N ASP A 63 -6.33 -13.46 -13.09
CA ASP A 63 -7.35 -13.60 -14.15
C ASP A 63 -6.87 -13.08 -15.52
N THR A 64 -5.86 -12.21 -15.54
CA THR A 64 -5.32 -11.58 -16.75
C THR A 64 -3.84 -11.93 -16.89
N PRO A 65 -3.48 -12.99 -17.65
CA PRO A 65 -2.09 -13.47 -17.74
C PRO A 65 -1.07 -12.39 -18.10
N ARG A 66 -1.46 -11.40 -18.92
CA ARG A 66 -0.60 -10.28 -19.33
C ARG A 66 -0.35 -9.24 -18.23
N GLU A 67 -1.18 -9.24 -17.18
CA GLU A 67 -1.12 -8.27 -16.09
C GLU A 67 -0.52 -8.85 -14.81
N ARG A 68 -0.36 -10.18 -14.76
CA ARG A 68 0.24 -10.89 -13.62
C ARG A 68 1.53 -10.23 -13.18
N THR A 69 1.55 -9.86 -11.91
CA THR A 69 2.70 -9.18 -11.31
C THR A 69 3.12 -9.90 -10.04
N LEU A 70 4.40 -10.23 -9.93
CA LEU A 70 5.01 -10.85 -8.76
C LEU A 70 5.49 -9.78 -7.78
N HIS A 71 5.05 -9.88 -6.54
CA HIS A 71 5.39 -8.99 -5.45
C HIS A 71 6.08 -9.77 -4.33
N ARG A 72 6.94 -9.11 -3.57
CA ARG A 72 7.26 -9.56 -2.21
C ARG A 72 6.05 -9.34 -1.32
N LEU A 73 5.91 -10.16 -0.28
CA LEU A 73 4.83 -10.01 0.69
C LEU A 73 4.90 -8.69 1.45
N GLU A 74 6.08 -8.09 1.57
CA GLU A 74 6.27 -6.80 2.24
C GLU A 74 5.97 -5.59 1.33
N CYS A 75 5.56 -5.82 0.07
CA CYS A 75 5.34 -4.73 -0.88
C CYS A 75 4.11 -3.91 -0.49
N PRO A 76 4.21 -2.57 -0.34
CA PRO A 76 3.05 -1.72 -0.05
C PRO A 76 1.96 -1.79 -1.12
N ALA A 77 2.36 -1.99 -2.38
CA ALA A 77 1.42 -2.15 -3.48
C ALA A 77 0.59 -3.44 -3.39
N LEU A 78 0.96 -4.39 -2.53
CA LEU A 78 0.23 -5.63 -2.30
C LEU A 78 -0.90 -5.46 -1.27
N GLU A 79 -0.79 -4.49 -0.35
CA GLU A 79 -1.74 -4.30 0.75
C GLU A 79 -3.20 -4.16 0.29
N PRO A 80 -3.53 -3.38 -0.76
CA PRO A 80 -4.90 -3.29 -1.28
C PRO A 80 -5.47 -4.63 -1.77
N HIS A 81 -4.61 -5.59 -2.12
CA HIS A 81 -5.03 -6.90 -2.60
C HIS A 81 -5.23 -7.94 -1.48
N LEU A 82 -4.61 -7.70 -0.31
CA LEU A 82 -4.68 -8.59 0.85
C LEU A 82 -5.79 -8.20 1.83
N ASP A 83 -6.20 -6.93 1.87
CA ASP A 83 -7.33 -6.50 2.68
C ASP A 83 -8.67 -6.91 2.05
N ARG A 84 -9.08 -8.16 2.31
CA ARG A 84 -10.28 -8.75 1.72
C ARG A 84 -11.56 -8.01 2.13
N HIS A 85 -11.62 -7.51 3.36
CA HIS A 85 -12.78 -6.75 3.83
C HIS A 85 -12.93 -5.43 3.08
N ALA A 86 -11.83 -4.68 2.89
CA ALA A 86 -11.86 -3.42 2.15
C ALA A 86 -12.20 -3.60 0.66
N LEU A 87 -11.88 -4.76 0.07
CA LEU A 87 -12.17 -5.06 -1.33
C LEU A 87 -13.66 -5.32 -1.62
N TRP A 88 -14.43 -5.82 -0.65
CA TRP A 88 -15.86 -6.11 -0.82
C TRP A 88 -16.74 -4.86 -0.68
N THR A 89 -16.64 -3.98 -1.68
CA THR A 89 -17.47 -2.77 -1.83
C THR A 89 -18.94 -3.10 -2.09
N ASP A 90 -19.84 -2.12 -1.89
CA ASP A 90 -21.27 -2.26 -2.18
C ASP A 90 -21.55 -2.70 -3.63
N HIS A 91 -20.71 -2.27 -4.58
CA HIS A 91 -20.83 -2.71 -5.96
C HIS A 91 -20.59 -4.23 -6.10
N HIS A 92 -19.58 -4.76 -5.42
CA HIS A 92 -19.31 -6.20 -5.44
C HIS A 92 -20.36 -7.00 -4.68
N ARG A 93 -20.91 -6.45 -3.59
CA ARG A 93 -22.03 -7.07 -2.86
C ARG A 93 -23.27 -7.20 -3.75
N ARG A 94 -23.64 -6.13 -4.47
CA ARG A 94 -24.74 -6.18 -5.45
C ARG A 94 -24.49 -7.19 -6.56
N ARG A 95 -23.25 -7.30 -7.06
CA ARG A 95 -22.89 -8.32 -8.06
C ARG A 95 -23.00 -9.75 -7.51
N LEU A 96 -22.63 -9.97 -6.25
CA LEU A 96 -22.74 -11.26 -5.59
C LEU A 96 -24.20 -11.65 -5.33
N ASP A 97 -25.05 -10.68 -5.02
CA ASP A 97 -26.48 -10.92 -4.86
C ASP A 97 -27.13 -11.36 -6.19
N ALA A 98 -26.76 -10.70 -7.29
CA ALA A 98 -27.20 -11.05 -8.64
C ALA A 98 -26.59 -12.37 -9.16
N ASP A 99 -25.33 -12.66 -8.82
CA ASP A 99 -24.64 -13.90 -9.16
C ASP A 99 -23.84 -14.42 -7.96
N ARG A 100 -24.37 -15.47 -7.32
CA ARG A 100 -23.77 -16.10 -6.13
C ARG A 100 -22.40 -16.73 -6.40
N ARG A 101 -22.00 -16.88 -7.68
CA ARG A 101 -20.67 -17.38 -8.09
C ARG A 101 -19.65 -16.27 -8.27
N HIS A 102 -20.05 -15.00 -8.22
CA HIS A 102 -19.13 -13.86 -8.31
C HIS A 102 -18.06 -13.95 -7.22
N ARG A 103 -16.78 -13.87 -7.60
CA ARG A 103 -15.63 -13.88 -6.70
C ARG A 103 -14.65 -12.79 -7.12
N LEU A 104 -13.89 -12.29 -6.15
CA LEU A 104 -12.80 -11.36 -6.39
C LEU A 104 -11.49 -12.14 -6.57
N SER A 105 -10.60 -11.65 -7.43
CA SER A 105 -9.28 -12.26 -7.61
C SER A 105 -8.53 -12.33 -6.28
N VAL A 106 -8.08 -13.53 -5.90
CA VAL A 106 -7.21 -13.75 -4.74
C VAL A 106 -5.77 -13.81 -5.22
N PRO A 107 -4.83 -13.05 -4.64
CA PRO A 107 -3.42 -13.17 -4.99
C PRO A 107 -2.91 -14.58 -4.69
N ALA A 108 -2.21 -15.18 -5.64
CA ALA A 108 -1.58 -16.48 -5.42
C ALA A 108 -0.29 -16.28 -4.61
N LEU A 109 -0.26 -16.79 -3.37
CA LEU A 109 0.94 -16.77 -2.55
C LEU A 109 1.82 -17.97 -2.91
N VAL A 110 3.10 -17.73 -3.14
CA VAL A 110 4.02 -18.75 -3.65
C VAL A 110 5.35 -18.73 -2.89
N THR A 111 5.93 -19.92 -2.74
CA THR A 111 7.31 -20.08 -2.24
C THR A 111 8.31 -19.54 -3.27
N ARG A 112 9.56 -19.35 -2.85
CA ARG A 112 10.62 -18.94 -3.76
C ARG A 112 10.85 -19.91 -4.91
N ASP A 113 10.86 -21.21 -4.65
CA ASP A 113 11.07 -22.21 -5.69
C ASP A 113 9.91 -22.24 -6.69
N ALA A 114 8.67 -22.16 -6.22
CA ALA A 114 7.50 -22.01 -7.08
C ALA A 114 7.61 -20.74 -7.94
N ALA A 115 8.00 -19.61 -7.34
CA ALA A 115 8.15 -18.35 -8.06
C ALA A 115 9.21 -18.41 -9.17
N ARG A 116 10.30 -19.19 -9.01
CA ARG A 116 11.34 -19.36 -10.05
C ARG A 116 10.81 -20.06 -11.29
N SER A 117 9.81 -20.91 -11.12
CA SER A 117 9.17 -21.68 -12.20
C SER A 117 8.04 -20.92 -12.92
N LEU A 118 7.64 -19.74 -12.42
CA LEU A 118 6.55 -18.98 -13.01
C LEU A 118 6.95 -18.40 -14.37
N SER A 119 6.14 -18.64 -15.39
CA SER A 119 6.26 -18.02 -16.71
C SER A 119 5.18 -16.95 -16.92
N GLY A 120 5.50 -15.93 -17.73
CA GLY A 120 4.54 -14.86 -18.07
C GLY A 120 4.20 -13.90 -16.93
N VAL A 121 4.93 -13.93 -15.81
CA VAL A 121 4.71 -13.03 -14.66
C VAL A 121 5.74 -11.90 -14.68
N ARG A 122 5.27 -10.66 -14.60
CA ARG A 122 6.15 -9.48 -14.52
C ARG A 122 6.61 -9.28 -13.09
N SER A 123 7.88 -8.96 -12.89
CA SER A 123 8.35 -8.54 -11.56
C SER A 123 7.82 -7.14 -11.22
N CYS A 124 7.28 -6.98 -10.01
CA CYS A 124 6.90 -5.68 -9.51
C CYS A 124 8.11 -4.73 -9.55
N LYS A 125 7.92 -3.54 -10.14
CA LYS A 125 8.97 -2.54 -10.26
C LYS A 125 9.29 -1.85 -8.93
N VAL A 126 8.38 -1.94 -7.95
CA VAL A 126 8.49 -1.32 -6.61
C VAL A 126 9.29 -2.21 -5.68
N CYS A 127 8.82 -3.42 -5.38
CA CYS A 127 9.50 -4.30 -4.41
C CYS A 127 10.55 -5.24 -5.01
N TRP A 128 10.63 -5.33 -6.34
CA TRP A 128 11.60 -6.14 -7.09
C TRP A 128 11.93 -7.49 -6.43
N PRO A 129 11.04 -8.50 -6.57
CA PRO A 129 11.05 -9.69 -5.73
C PRO A 129 12.39 -10.44 -5.65
N ASN A 130 13.23 -10.38 -6.69
CA ASN A 130 14.54 -11.06 -6.75
C ASN A 130 14.47 -12.56 -6.44
N VAL A 131 13.67 -13.29 -7.22
CA VAL A 131 13.40 -14.70 -6.96
C VAL A 131 14.65 -15.59 -7.09
N HIS A 132 15.60 -15.18 -7.92
CA HIS A 132 16.84 -15.92 -8.14
C HIS A 132 17.89 -15.67 -7.04
N GLY A 133 17.69 -14.67 -6.17
CA GLY A 133 18.64 -14.36 -5.10
C GLY A 133 19.97 -13.80 -5.61
N SER A 134 20.06 -13.47 -6.90
CA SER A 134 21.22 -12.86 -7.51
C SER A 134 21.23 -11.36 -7.20
N GLU A 135 22.19 -10.95 -6.37
CA GLU A 135 22.62 -9.58 -6.04
C GLU A 135 21.54 -8.60 -5.47
N PRO A 136 21.92 -7.68 -4.56
CA PRO A 136 21.08 -6.52 -4.28
C PRO A 136 20.83 -5.78 -5.60
N ARG A 137 19.62 -5.27 -5.81
CA ARG A 137 19.33 -4.47 -6.99
C ARG A 137 20.38 -3.36 -7.10
N PRO A 138 20.93 -3.08 -8.30
CA PRO A 138 21.82 -1.94 -8.48
C PRO A 138 21.13 -0.67 -7.98
N LEU A 139 21.90 0.13 -7.24
CA LEU A 139 21.56 1.49 -6.81
C LEU A 139 20.70 2.19 -7.86
N ARG A 140 19.41 2.38 -7.55
CA ARG A 140 18.52 3.09 -8.47
C ARG A 140 18.85 4.55 -8.40
N ARG A 141 19.45 5.06 -9.47
CA ARG A 141 19.75 6.47 -9.66
C ARG A 141 18.51 7.17 -10.23
N LEU A 142 17.96 8.12 -9.48
CA LEU A 142 16.89 9.01 -9.93
C LEU A 142 17.27 10.46 -9.66
N LYS A 143 16.62 11.40 -10.34
CA LYS A 143 16.73 12.81 -9.97
C LYS A 143 15.91 13.08 -8.72
N ALA A 144 16.38 13.95 -7.83
CA ALA A 144 15.69 14.29 -6.59
C ALA A 144 14.24 14.76 -6.83
N ARG A 145 14.01 15.55 -7.89
CA ARG A 145 12.66 15.99 -8.31
C ARG A 145 11.70 14.85 -8.67
N GLY A 146 12.24 13.67 -8.94
CA GLY A 146 11.54 12.44 -9.28
C GLY A 146 11.10 11.62 -8.06
N LEU A 147 11.49 12.02 -6.84
CA LEU A 147 10.93 11.45 -5.62
C LEU A 147 9.42 11.73 -5.55
N ARG A 148 8.68 10.72 -5.11
CA ARG A 148 7.22 10.63 -5.14
C ARG A 148 6.75 9.80 -3.96
N THR A 149 5.45 9.83 -3.68
CA THR A 149 4.83 9.08 -2.58
C THR A 149 5.14 7.59 -2.61
N HIS A 150 5.22 6.97 -3.80
CA HIS A 150 5.57 5.55 -3.92
C HIS A 150 7.02 5.22 -3.56
N HIS A 151 7.87 6.23 -3.37
CA HIS A 151 9.25 6.03 -2.91
C HIS A 151 9.38 6.02 -1.38
N VAL A 152 8.32 6.39 -0.66
CA VAL A 152 8.29 6.34 0.80
C VAL A 152 8.42 4.89 1.26
N GLY A 153 9.27 4.66 2.25
CA GLY A 153 9.60 3.33 2.75
C GLY A 153 10.78 2.65 2.03
N HIS A 154 11.38 3.28 1.02
CA HIS A 154 12.65 2.81 0.46
C HIS A 154 13.85 3.46 1.14
N MET A 155 14.99 2.76 1.13
CA MET A 155 16.23 3.26 1.72
C MET A 155 16.89 4.24 0.76
N LEU A 156 17.13 5.46 1.22
CA LEU A 156 17.99 6.40 0.53
C LEU A 156 19.45 6.03 0.81
N SER A 157 20.32 6.11 -0.18
CA SER A 157 21.73 5.78 -0.02
C SER A 157 22.65 6.78 -0.72
N THR A 158 23.93 6.76 -0.36
CA THR A 158 25.00 7.40 -1.13
C THR A 158 25.23 6.64 -2.43
N GLU A 159 26.04 7.22 -3.32
CA GLU A 159 26.50 6.57 -4.55
C GLU A 159 27.29 5.29 -4.25
N ASP A 160 28.05 5.26 -3.15
CA ASP A 160 28.80 4.08 -2.70
C ASP A 160 27.92 3.01 -2.00
N GLY A 161 26.61 3.26 -1.86
CA GLY A 161 25.67 2.34 -1.20
C GLY A 161 25.55 2.48 0.31
N ASN A 162 26.16 3.49 0.94
CA ASN A 162 25.98 3.74 2.37
C ASN A 162 24.57 4.26 2.66
N SER A 163 23.90 3.72 3.68
CA SER A 163 22.54 4.12 4.04
C SER A 163 22.47 5.58 4.53
N LEU A 164 21.49 6.32 4.02
CA LEU A 164 21.10 7.65 4.46
C LEU A 164 19.77 7.63 5.28
N GLY A 165 19.22 6.44 5.50
CA GLY A 165 17.94 6.19 6.18
C GLY A 165 16.79 5.92 5.21
N THR A 166 15.65 5.52 5.75
CA THR A 166 14.44 5.19 4.97
C THR A 166 13.62 6.44 4.72
N ILE A 167 13.19 6.65 3.48
CA ILE A 167 12.43 7.83 3.07
C ILE A 167 11.06 7.82 3.77
N VAL A 168 10.80 8.83 4.59
CA VAL A 168 9.51 9.06 5.27
C VAL A 168 8.64 10.02 4.45
N ARG A 169 9.24 11.08 3.90
CA ARG A 169 8.56 11.99 2.97
C ARG A 169 9.55 12.64 2.01
N SER A 170 9.02 13.13 0.89
CA SER A 170 9.73 14.05 0.00
C SER A 170 8.82 15.20 -0.42
N ALA A 171 9.32 16.44 -0.40
CA ALA A 171 8.58 17.62 -0.82
C ALA A 171 9.44 18.53 -1.68
N LEU A 172 8.88 19.05 -2.78
CA LEU A 172 9.48 20.13 -3.54
C LEU A 172 9.18 21.45 -2.81
N ARG A 173 10.23 22.20 -2.49
CA ARG A 173 10.18 23.51 -1.85
C ARG A 173 10.67 24.55 -2.86
N SER A 174 9.84 25.52 -3.16
CA SER A 174 10.26 26.72 -3.87
C SER A 174 10.50 27.80 -2.82
N GLY A 175 11.72 28.32 -2.79
CA GLY A 175 12.13 29.38 -1.88
C GLY A 175 12.85 30.50 -2.62
N THR A 176 13.07 31.61 -1.94
CA THR A 176 13.87 32.72 -2.47
C THR A 176 15.16 32.77 -1.66
N ASP A 177 16.30 32.82 -2.34
CA ASP A 177 17.59 32.98 -1.65
C ASP A 177 17.73 34.39 -1.04
N LEU A 178 18.82 34.61 -0.31
CA LEU A 178 19.12 35.90 0.32
C LEU A 178 19.32 37.05 -0.69
N PHE A 179 19.37 36.75 -2.00
CA PHE A 179 19.53 37.69 -3.10
C PHE A 179 18.25 37.86 -3.93
N GLY A 180 17.13 37.28 -3.50
CA GLY A 180 15.85 37.39 -4.22
C GLY A 180 15.72 36.45 -5.42
N VAL A 181 16.64 35.50 -5.60
CA VAL A 181 16.58 34.50 -6.67
C VAL A 181 15.70 33.33 -6.23
N SER A 182 14.70 32.99 -7.04
CA SER A 182 13.88 31.81 -6.81
C SER A 182 14.72 30.55 -7.01
N GLN A 183 14.81 29.72 -5.98
CA GLN A 183 15.50 28.45 -6.01
C GLN A 183 14.59 27.32 -5.54
N ASP A 184 14.48 26.30 -6.37
CA ASP A 184 13.80 25.07 -6.03
C ASP A 184 14.75 24.13 -5.30
N SER A 185 14.25 23.45 -4.28
CA SER A 185 14.95 22.42 -3.53
C SER A 185 14.01 21.26 -3.21
N VAL A 186 14.56 20.06 -3.11
CA VAL A 186 13.81 18.86 -2.72
C VAL A 186 14.20 18.50 -1.30
N GLU A 187 13.27 18.67 -0.39
CA GLU A 187 13.38 18.22 1.00
C GLU A 187 13.05 16.72 1.04
N VAL A 188 13.98 15.92 1.53
CA VAL A 188 13.80 14.48 1.75
C VAL A 188 13.99 14.20 3.24
N VAL A 189 12.91 13.80 3.91
CA VAL A 189 12.97 13.40 5.31
C VAL A 189 13.14 11.89 5.34
N THR A 190 14.21 11.42 5.97
CA THR A 190 14.44 10.00 6.25
C THR A 190 14.22 9.69 7.73
N THR A 191 14.21 8.40 8.08
CA THR A 191 14.18 7.94 9.48
C THR A 191 15.38 8.43 10.31
N SER A 192 16.48 8.80 9.66
CA SER A 192 17.71 9.23 10.34
C SER A 192 17.94 10.74 10.29
N ARG A 193 17.50 11.44 9.23
CA ARG A 193 17.81 12.87 9.01
C ARG A 193 16.95 13.50 7.92
N THR A 194 16.95 14.83 7.87
CA THR A 194 16.42 15.60 6.74
C THR A 194 17.57 16.01 5.81
N LEU A 195 17.38 15.81 4.51
CA LEU A 195 18.35 16.11 3.45
C LEU A 195 17.71 17.08 2.45
N MET A 196 18.50 18.00 1.94
CA MET A 196 18.09 18.97 0.91
C MET A 196 18.90 18.71 -0.35
N TYR A 197 18.19 18.51 -1.46
CA TYR A 197 18.78 18.26 -2.78
C TYR A 197 18.38 19.35 -3.77
N SER A 198 19.26 19.66 -4.73
CA SER A 198 18.83 20.36 -5.93
C SER A 198 17.90 19.44 -6.76
N PRO A 199 16.87 19.98 -7.44
CA PRO A 199 15.98 19.18 -8.29
C PRO A 199 16.70 18.32 -9.35
N SER A 200 17.89 18.74 -9.77
CA SER A 200 18.74 18.03 -10.73
C SER A 200 19.66 16.98 -10.11
N ASP A 201 19.85 17.01 -8.79
CA ASP A 201 20.76 16.09 -8.11
C ASP A 201 20.28 14.65 -8.26
N HIS A 202 21.25 13.75 -8.29
CA HIS A 202 20.97 12.33 -8.28
C HIS A 202 20.86 11.85 -6.85
N VAL A 203 19.78 11.12 -6.58
CA VAL A 203 19.61 10.37 -5.36
C VAL A 203 19.58 8.90 -5.70
N PHE A 204 20.13 8.10 -4.80
CA PHE A 204 20.21 6.66 -4.96
C PHE A 204 19.26 5.99 -3.98
N ILE A 205 18.47 5.06 -4.49
CA ILE A 205 17.51 4.31 -3.69
C ILE A 205 17.87 2.84 -3.72
N TRP A 206 17.86 2.24 -2.54
CA TRP A 206 17.91 0.81 -2.30
C TRP A 206 16.51 0.26 -2.02
N ASP A 207 16.12 -0.73 -2.81
CA ASP A 207 14.85 -1.43 -2.70
C ASP A 207 14.93 -2.64 -1.75
N LEU A 208 16.08 -2.88 -1.09
CA LEU A 208 16.21 -3.99 -0.15
C LEU A 208 15.37 -3.74 1.11
N PRO A 209 14.53 -4.69 1.54
CA PRO A 209 13.90 -4.67 2.84
C PRO A 209 14.93 -5.14 3.88
N THR A 210 15.92 -4.30 4.18
CA THR A 210 16.80 -4.49 5.34
C THR A 210 16.35 -3.66 6.54
N ASP A 211 15.31 -2.84 6.36
CA ASP A 211 14.81 -1.97 7.41
C ASP A 211 13.88 -2.71 8.38
N GLU A 212 14.00 -2.40 9.67
CA GLU A 212 13.16 -2.92 10.75
C GLU A 212 11.67 -2.70 10.44
N ASP A 213 11.31 -1.64 9.71
CA ASP A 213 9.94 -1.37 9.29
C ASP A 213 9.42 -2.33 8.22
N ALA A 214 10.27 -2.82 7.30
CA ALA A 214 9.87 -3.85 6.35
C ALA A 214 9.71 -5.21 7.03
N ILE A 215 10.61 -5.52 7.98
CA ILE A 215 10.51 -6.70 8.84
C ILE A 215 9.24 -6.60 9.70
N ARG A 216 8.96 -5.44 10.30
CA ARG A 216 7.74 -5.18 11.09
C ARG A 216 6.49 -5.34 10.25
N ARG A 217 6.44 -4.79 9.04
CA ARG A 217 5.31 -4.97 8.12
C ARG A 217 5.10 -6.44 7.77
N LYS A 218 6.19 -7.18 7.50
CA LYS A 218 6.13 -8.63 7.29
C LYS A 218 5.56 -9.34 8.52
N MET A 219 6.04 -9.02 9.72
CA MET A 219 5.55 -9.60 10.97
C MET A 219 4.09 -9.23 11.24
N GLN A 220 3.67 -8.00 10.99
CA GLN A 220 2.28 -7.57 11.09
C GLN A 220 1.39 -8.29 10.09
N LEU A 221 1.88 -8.52 8.87
CA LEU A 221 1.18 -9.32 7.86
C LEU A 221 1.04 -10.77 8.33
N PHE A 222 2.12 -11.37 8.85
CA PHE A 222 2.10 -12.69 9.48
C PHE A 222 1.19 -12.76 10.70
N GLN A 223 1.07 -11.69 11.48
CA GLN A 223 0.13 -11.64 12.61
C GLN A 223 -1.31 -11.53 12.10
N ARG A 224 -1.61 -10.61 11.17
CA ARG A 224 -2.96 -10.44 10.60
C ARG A 224 -3.44 -11.69 9.86
N LEU A 225 -2.56 -12.33 9.09
CA LEU A 225 -2.91 -13.45 8.22
C LEU A 225 -2.52 -14.81 8.79
N GLY A 226 -1.48 -14.93 9.60
CA GLY A 226 -0.97 -16.20 10.13
C GLY A 226 -1.32 -16.51 11.59
N SER A 227 -2.02 -15.64 12.34
CA SER A 227 -2.40 -15.95 13.73
C SER A 227 -3.57 -16.95 13.79
N ASN A 228 -3.22 -18.24 13.87
CA ASN A 228 -3.99 -19.23 14.63
C ASN A 228 -3.62 -19.10 16.12
N VAL A 229 -3.82 -17.93 16.75
CA VAL A 229 -3.77 -17.89 18.21
C VAL A 229 -5.15 -18.30 18.70
N GLU A 230 -5.35 -19.61 18.89
CA GLU A 230 -6.23 -20.04 19.98
C GLU A 230 -5.78 -19.26 21.22
N PRO A 231 -6.68 -18.61 21.96
CA PRO A 231 -6.30 -17.99 23.21
C PRO A 231 -5.69 -19.10 24.06
N ALA A 232 -4.42 -18.94 24.44
CA ALA A 232 -3.85 -19.71 25.51
C ALA A 232 -4.83 -19.59 26.68
N SER A 233 -5.46 -20.71 27.02
CA SER A 233 -6.19 -20.87 28.26
C SER A 233 -5.15 -20.72 29.37
N TRP A 234 -5.04 -19.52 29.90
CA TRP A 234 -4.42 -19.31 31.19
C TRP A 234 -5.48 -19.65 32.22
N HIS A 235 -5.15 -20.65 33.05
CA HIS A 235 -5.95 -21.20 34.14
C HIS A 235 -6.54 -20.14 35.08
#